data_AF-A0A967AGV7-F1
#
_entry.id   AF-A0A967AGV7-F1
#
_cell.length_a   1.000
_cell.length_b   1.000
_cell.length_c   1.000
_cell.angle_alpha   90.00
_cell.angle_beta   90.00
_cell.angle_gamma   90.00
#
_symmetry.space_group_name_H-M   'P 1'
#
loop_
_entity.id
_entity.type
_entity.pdbx_description
1 polymer ?
#
loop_
_entity_poly.entity_id
_entity_poly.type
_entity_poly.pdbx_seq_one_letter_code
_entity_poly.pdbx_strand_id
1 'polypeptide(L)'
;MTTCTRCQGSMLEEQMIDMEGDYGGMWVRSWRCFNCGHRDDAVLQHHRRLSAKPVAGSPQPVPVEETIEWVWDSEDVEPLAA
;
A
#
# COMPACT_ATOMS: atom_id res chain seq x y z
N MET A 1 1.24 -16.54 12.16
CA MET A 1 -0.19 -16.25 12.36
C MET A 1 -0.83 -16.30 10.99
N THR A 2 -1.61 -17.33 10.66
CA THR A 2 -2.08 -17.59 9.27
C THR A 2 -3.49 -17.05 8.99
N THR A 3 -4.15 -16.48 10.02
CA THR A 3 -5.55 -16.04 9.98
C THR A 3 -5.64 -14.55 10.28
N CYS A 4 -6.37 -13.83 9.43
CA CYS A 4 -6.52 -12.37 9.52
C CYS A 4 -7.40 -11.97 10.71
N THR A 5 -6.94 -11.01 11.50
CA THR A 5 -7.67 -10.46 12.66
C THR A 5 -8.95 -9.71 12.29
N ARG A 6 -9.07 -9.20 11.06
CA ARG A 6 -10.23 -8.41 10.62
C ARG A 6 -11.38 -9.25 10.08
N CYS A 7 -11.08 -10.23 9.22
CA CYS A 7 -12.09 -11.01 8.51
C CYS A 7 -11.98 -12.52 8.71
N GLN A 8 -11.06 -12.99 9.56
CA GLN A 8 -10.77 -14.41 9.76
C GLN A 8 -10.36 -15.17 8.48
N GLY A 9 -9.99 -14.44 7.43
CA GLY A 9 -9.53 -15.00 6.17
C GLY A 9 -8.06 -15.41 6.19
N SER A 10 -7.59 -16.00 5.10
CA SER A 10 -6.21 -16.45 4.95
C SER A 10 -5.23 -15.28 4.79
N MET A 11 -4.09 -15.39 5.46
CA MET A 11 -2.96 -14.48 5.29
C MET A 11 -1.84 -15.14 4.51
N LEU A 12 -1.22 -14.37 3.62
CA LEU A 12 -0.07 -14.76 2.82
C LEU A 12 1.15 -13.96 3.28
N GLU A 13 2.30 -14.63 3.35
CA GLU A 13 3.58 -13.97 3.57
C GLU A 13 3.99 -13.27 2.26
N GLU A 14 4.30 -11.99 2.33
CA GLU A 14 4.83 -11.21 1.21
C GLU A 14 6.13 -10.50 1.62
N GLN A 15 6.98 -10.22 0.64
CA GLN A 15 8.15 -9.37 0.83
C GLN A 15 7.80 -7.95 0.40
N MET A 16 8.04 -6.98 1.27
CA MET A 16 7.85 -5.57 1.01
C MET A 16 9.20 -4.87 1.02
N ILE A 17 9.33 -3.86 0.17
CA ILE A 17 10.50 -2.98 0.19
C ILE A 17 10.18 -1.79 1.10
N ASP A 18 10.97 -1.62 2.14
CA ASP A 18 11.07 -0.37 2.90
C ASP A 18 12.06 0.55 2.17
N MET A 19 11.54 1.62 1.57
CA MET A 19 12.33 2.60 0.82
C MET A 19 13.09 3.57 1.74
N GLU A 20 12.71 3.64 3.02
CA GLU A 20 13.38 4.49 4.02
C GLU A 20 14.36 3.68 4.90
N GLY A 21 14.37 2.35 4.73
CA GLY A 21 15.27 1.43 5.42
C GLY A 21 16.72 1.51 4.96
N ASP A 22 17.64 1.11 5.84
CA ASP A 22 19.07 1.03 5.54
C ASP A 22 19.34 -0.03 4.44
N TYR A 23 20.38 0.15 3.62
CA TYR A 23 20.63 -0.64 2.40
C TYR A 23 20.74 -2.17 2.64
N GLY A 24 21.02 -2.60 3.88
CA GLY A 24 21.07 -4.02 4.26
C GLY A 24 19.75 -4.64 4.73
N GLY A 25 18.72 -3.81 4.98
CA GLY A 25 17.44 -4.20 5.58
C GLY A 25 16.20 -3.83 4.76
N MET A 26 16.37 -3.44 3.49
CA MET A 26 15.29 -2.95 2.62
C MET A 26 14.12 -3.94 2.43
N TRP A 27 14.33 -5.24 2.63
CA TRP A 27 13.28 -6.25 2.47
C TRP A 27 12.69 -6.66 3.81
N VAL A 28 11.43 -6.33 4.03
CA VAL A 28 10.67 -6.69 5.23
C VAL A 28 9.64 -7.75 4.87
N ARG A 29 9.58 -8.83 5.66
CA ARG A 29 8.51 -9.83 5.56
C ARG A 29 7.27 -9.31 6.25
N SER A 30 6.16 -9.30 5.52
CA SER A 30 4.86 -8.92 6.06
C SER A 30 3.79 -9.95 5.73
N TRP A 31 2.64 -9.83 6.39
CA TRP A 31 1.50 -10.69 6.12
C TRP A 31 0.36 -9.87 5.53
N ARG A 32 -0.13 -10.25 4.35
CA ARG A 32 -1.29 -9.64 3.72
C ARG A 32 -2.45 -10.62 3.68
N CYS A 33 -3.62 -10.18 4.15
CA CYS A 33 -4.84 -10.94 3.98
C CYS A 33 -5.30 -10.90 2.53
N PHE A 34 -5.49 -12.08 1.94
CA PHE A 34 -5.99 -12.21 0.57
C PHE A 34 -7.44 -11.69 0.43
N ASN A 35 -8.27 -11.88 1.46
CA ASN A 35 -9.70 -11.56 1.38
C ASN A 35 -10.02 -10.08 1.61
N CYS A 36 -9.32 -9.40 2.53
CA CYS A 36 -9.65 -8.01 2.91
C CYS A 36 -8.51 -7.00 2.72
N GLY A 37 -7.33 -7.44 2.28
CA GLY A 37 -6.17 -6.58 2.11
C GLY A 37 -5.53 -6.06 3.40
N HIS A 38 -5.99 -6.51 4.58
CA HIS A 38 -5.36 -6.15 5.84
C HIS A 38 -3.91 -6.64 5.86
N ARG A 39 -2.98 -5.71 6.15
CA ARG A 39 -1.57 -6.01 6.32
C ARG A 39 -1.19 -6.00 7.80
N ASP A 40 -0.56 -7.07 8.24
CA ASP A 40 0.10 -7.17 9.52
C ASP A 40 1.60 -6.97 9.29
N ASP A 41 2.04 -5.73 9.47
CA ASP A 41 3.43 -5.32 9.33
C ASP A 41 3.82 -4.42 10.51
N ALA A 42 4.88 -4.79 11.22
CA ALA A 42 5.29 -4.10 12.44
C ALA A 42 5.80 -2.68 12.18
N VAL A 43 6.48 -2.45 11.05
CA VAL A 43 7.01 -1.15 10.64
C VAL A 43 5.85 -0.22 10.28
N LEU A 44 4.94 -0.66 9.43
CA LEU A 44 3.73 0.06 9.04
C LEU A 44 2.87 0.40 10.27
N GLN A 45 2.74 -0.54 11.22
CA GLN A 45 2.04 -0.28 12.48
C GLN A 45 2.75 0.76 13.33
N HIS A 46 4.08 0.73 13.42
CA HIS A 46 4.87 1.71 14.15
C HIS A 46 4.69 3.11 13.56
N HIS A 47 4.85 3.27 12.24
CA HIS A 47 4.63 4.55 11.56
C HIS A 47 3.19 5.04 11.72
N ARG A 48 2.18 4.17 11.64
CA ARG A 48 0.78 4.56 11.90
C ARG A 48 0.57 5.08 13.31
N ARG A 49 1.21 4.48 14.32
CA ARG A 49 1.11 4.94 15.72
C ARG A 49 1.79 6.28 15.91
N LEU A 50 2.96 6.50 15.31
CA LEU A 50 3.66 7.79 15.33
C LEU A 50 2.85 8.89 14.63
N SER A 51 2.23 8.55 13.50
CA SER A 51 1.46 9.45 12.66
C SER A 51 -0.02 9.53 13.07
N ALA A 52 -0.43 8.89 14.16
CA ALA A 52 -1.79 8.94 14.69
C ALA A 52 -2.08 10.31 15.34
N LYS A 53 -1.91 11.40 14.60
CA LYS A 53 -2.73 12.58 14.80
C LYS A 53 -4.11 12.23 14.25
N PRO A 54 -5.19 12.39 15.03
CA PRO A 54 -6.51 12.33 14.45
C PRO A 54 -6.55 13.39 13.35
N VAL A 55 -6.65 12.95 12.09
CA VAL A 55 -7.18 13.81 11.05
C VAL A 55 -8.59 14.12 11.53
N ALA A 56 -8.77 15.30 12.12
CA ALA A 56 -10.09 15.83 12.40
C ALA A 56 -10.74 16.01 11.04
N GLY A 57 -11.42 14.96 10.57
CA GLY A 57 -12.27 15.02 9.40
C GLY A 57 -13.39 15.99 9.75
N SER A 58 -13.21 17.27 9.44
CA SER A 58 -14.37 18.05 9.08
C SER A 58 -14.96 17.35 7.86
N PRO A 59 -16.27 17.11 7.80
CA PRO A 59 -16.91 16.72 6.56
C PRO A 59 -16.75 17.88 5.57
N GLN A 60 -15.66 17.85 4.81
CA GLN A 60 -15.53 18.63 3.60
C GLN A 60 -16.52 18.00 2.61
N PRO A 61 -17.50 18.75 2.08
CA PRO A 61 -18.30 18.26 0.97
C PRO A 61 -17.32 17.94 -0.17
N VAL A 62 -17.23 16.67 -0.51
CA VAL A 62 -16.48 16.21 -1.69
C VAL A 62 -17.15 16.90 -2.89
N PRO A 63 -16.47 17.78 -3.65
CA PRO A 63 -17.00 18.21 -4.92
C PRO A 63 -17.12 16.95 -5.79
N VAL A 64 -18.26 16.82 -6.48
CA VAL A 64 -18.51 15.73 -7.42
C VAL A 64 -17.29 15.59 -8.33
N GLU A 65 -16.67 14.41 -8.26
CA GLU A 65 -15.46 14.04 -8.97
C GLU A 65 -15.74 14.10 -10.48
N GLU A 66 -15.26 15.16 -11.14
CA GLU A 66 -15.04 15.11 -12.58
C GLU A 66 -14.08 13.94 -12.82
N THR A 67 -14.53 12.96 -13.59
CA THR A 67 -13.78 11.79 -14.00
C THR A 67 -12.45 12.25 -14.59
N ILE A 68 -11.37 12.12 -13.80
CA ILE A 68 -10.01 12.22 -14.33
C ILE A 68 -9.81 10.97 -15.17
N GLU A 69 -9.99 11.12 -16.48
CA GLU A 69 -9.60 10.13 -17.47
C GLU A 69 -8.07 10.02 -17.40
N TRP A 70 -7.58 9.06 -16.62
CA TRP A 70 -6.17 8.69 -16.64
C TRP A 70 -5.90 8.04 -17.99
N VAL A 71 -5.52 8.84 -18.99
CA VAL A 71 -4.91 8.37 -20.23
C VAL A 71 -3.53 7.87 -19.86
N TRP A 72 -3.34 6.56 -19.93
CA TRP A 72 -2.03 5.94 -19.86
C TRP A 72 -1.37 6.25 -21.21
N ASP A 73 -0.56 7.30 -21.27
CA ASP A 73 0.30 7.56 -22.43
C ASP A 73 1.15 6.31 -22.63
N SER A 74 0.81 5.54 -23.65
CA SER A 74 1.55 4.34 -24.02
C SER A 74 2.93 4.80 -24.45
N GLU A 75 3.96 4.30 -23.78
CA GLU A 75 5.36 4.56 -24.12
C GLU A 75 5.56 4.31 -25.62
N ASP A 76 5.91 5.36 -26.37
CA ASP A 76 6.37 5.26 -27.75
C ASP A 76 7.60 4.34 -27.78
N VAL A 77 7.39 3.08 -28.13
CA VAL A 77 8.49 2.13 -28.33
C VAL A 77 9.21 2.53 -29.62
N GLU A 78 10.38 3.14 -29.49
CA GLU A 78 11.22 3.46 -30.64
C GLU A 78 11.72 2.15 -31.28
N PRO A 79 11.43 1.87 -32.56
CA PRO A 79 11.90 0.65 -33.20
C PRO A 79 13.42 0.72 -33.41
N LEU A 80 14.14 -0.18 -32.77
CA LEU A 80 15.58 -0.39 -32.96
C LEU A 80 15.86 -0.63 -34.46
N ALA A 81 16.51 0.32 -35.12
CA ALA A 81 16.86 0.20 -36.54
C ALA A 81 17.76 -1.04 -36.78
N ALA A 82 17.39 -1.83 -37.79
CA ALA A 82 18.12 -3.01 -38.27
C ALA A 82 19.26 -2.63 -39.22
#